data_AF-A0A8I0TXJ9-F1
#
_entry.id   AF-A0A8I0TXJ9-F1
#
_cell.length_a   1.000
_cell.length_b   1.000
_cell.length_c   1.000
_cell.angle_alpha   90.00
_cell.angle_beta   90.00
_cell.angle_gamma   90.00
#
_symmetry.space_group_name_H-M   'P 1'
#
loop_
_entity.id
_entity.type
_entity.pdbx_description
1 polymer ?
#
loop_
_entity_poly.entity_id
_entity_poly.type
_entity_poly.pdbx_seq_one_letter_code
_entity_poly.pdbx_strand_id
1 'polypeptide(L)'
;MPYDNSGWRNFGTYGANRSAENVRGGKALGRAMEDALARMILEGGIKSPVTSARGLRARLNYLNSDAGHQALRDAGVTVRPRALKNWFAGTQHPNPANLELVDTAYWNLRTQRVLRNPGAFKQHLNNQGRGTPVEIHPINQDLVDEHARRPNLMGDQAIRTLPAVRYIWDEAVDARDSGDEGKLEEIWDDIISELDSDWGAYTYVSYVGLGA
;
A
#
# COMPACT_ATOMS: atom_id res chain seq x y z
N MET A 1 16.07 -7.04 -22.33
CA MET A 1 14.81 -7.74 -22.01
C MET A 1 15.11 -9.24 -22.05
N PRO A 2 15.40 -9.91 -20.93
CA PRO A 2 15.50 -11.36 -20.93
C PRO A 2 14.11 -11.97 -21.12
N TYR A 3 14.10 -13.14 -21.75
CA TYR A 3 12.96 -13.79 -22.38
C TYR A 3 11.76 -13.99 -21.45
N ASP A 4 10.62 -13.43 -21.86
CA ASP A 4 9.31 -13.70 -21.27
C ASP A 4 8.78 -15.04 -21.80
N ASN A 5 8.67 -16.03 -20.90
CA ASN A 5 8.07 -17.34 -21.18
C ASN A 5 6.56 -17.36 -20.88
N SER A 6 5.96 -16.25 -20.45
CA SER A 6 4.50 -16.13 -20.44
C SER A 6 3.98 -16.21 -21.88
N GLY A 7 2.74 -16.67 -22.08
CA GLY A 7 2.08 -16.74 -23.40
C GLY A 7 1.93 -15.38 -24.12
N TRP A 8 2.53 -14.32 -23.60
CA TRP A 8 2.47 -12.93 -24.03
C TRP A 8 3.71 -12.43 -24.76
N ARG A 9 4.45 -13.29 -25.45
CA ARG A 9 5.56 -12.88 -26.34
C ARG A 9 5.19 -11.77 -27.34
N ASN A 10 3.90 -11.57 -27.60
CA ASN A 10 3.34 -10.56 -28.49
C ASN A 10 2.66 -9.38 -27.76
N PHE A 11 2.90 -9.20 -26.45
CA PHE A 11 2.32 -8.08 -25.72
C PHE A 11 2.81 -6.76 -26.32
N GLY A 12 1.85 -5.90 -26.68
CA GLY A 12 2.13 -4.62 -27.33
C GLY A 12 2.14 -4.65 -28.87
N THR A 13 2.15 -5.82 -29.52
CA THR A 13 2.08 -5.91 -30.99
C THR A 13 0.89 -5.13 -31.57
N TYR A 14 -0.24 -5.15 -30.87
CA TYR A 14 -1.48 -4.44 -31.24
C TYR A 14 -1.79 -3.24 -30.34
N GLY A 15 -0.78 -2.67 -29.67
CA GLY A 15 -0.94 -1.43 -28.91
C GLY A 15 -1.30 -1.55 -27.42
N ALA A 16 -1.37 -2.77 -26.86
CA ALA A 16 -1.63 -2.96 -25.42
C ALA A 16 -0.58 -2.28 -24.50
N ASN A 17 0.64 -2.08 -24.98
CA ASN A 17 1.71 -1.39 -24.26
C ASN A 17 1.66 0.15 -24.39
N ARG A 18 0.73 0.70 -25.19
CA ARG A 18 0.59 2.16 -25.39
C ARG A 18 -0.06 2.82 -24.17
N SER A 19 -0.85 2.08 -23.39
CA SER A 19 -1.36 2.56 -22.10
C SER A 19 -0.32 2.32 -21.00
N ALA A 20 0.03 3.37 -20.26
CA ALA A 20 0.96 3.29 -19.13
C ALA A 20 0.37 2.57 -17.90
N GLU A 21 -0.96 2.39 -17.87
CA GLU A 21 -1.66 1.64 -16.84
C GLU A 21 -1.37 0.14 -16.96
N ASN A 22 -1.19 -0.34 -18.19
CA ASN A 22 -0.97 -1.75 -18.45
C ASN A 22 0.44 -2.17 -18.02
N VAL A 23 0.52 -2.92 -16.94
CA VAL A 23 1.77 -3.41 -16.36
C VAL A 23 1.68 -4.89 -16.09
N ARG A 24 2.82 -5.54 -15.86
CA ARG A 24 2.84 -6.91 -15.34
C ARG A 24 2.16 -6.97 -13.98
N GLY A 25 1.49 -8.08 -13.71
CA GLY A 25 0.73 -8.24 -12.48
C GLY A 25 1.56 -8.23 -11.21
N GLY A 26 2.79 -8.78 -11.19
CA GLY A 26 3.66 -8.68 -10.02
C GLY A 26 3.99 -7.23 -9.65
N LYS A 27 4.16 -6.37 -10.67
CA LYS A 27 4.35 -4.92 -10.48
C LYS A 27 3.07 -4.24 -9.96
N ALA A 28 1.91 -4.60 -10.49
CA ALA A 28 0.63 -4.08 -9.99
C ALA A 28 0.36 -4.53 -8.55
N LEU A 29 0.68 -5.77 -8.21
CA LEU A 29 0.60 -6.30 -6.86
C LEU A 29 1.49 -5.51 -5.89
N GLY A 30 2.74 -5.23 -6.26
CA GLY A 30 3.63 -4.39 -5.46
C GLY A 30 3.04 -3.00 -5.16
N ARG A 31 2.42 -2.35 -6.16
CA ARG A 31 1.70 -1.07 -5.98
C ARG A 31 0.48 -1.23 -5.06
N ALA A 32 -0.30 -2.29 -5.25
CA ALA A 32 -1.47 -2.56 -4.42
C ALA A 32 -1.09 -2.78 -2.94
N MET A 33 0.08 -3.39 -2.68
CA MET A 33 0.64 -3.52 -1.35
C MET A 33 1.09 -2.19 -0.76
N GLU A 34 1.66 -1.29 -1.57
CA GLU A 34 1.98 0.08 -1.16
C GLU A 34 0.73 0.86 -0.75
N ASP A 35 -0.34 0.75 -1.52
CA ASP A 35 -1.61 1.38 -1.23
C ASP A 35 -2.29 0.80 0.02
N ALA A 36 -2.22 -0.53 0.21
CA ALA A 36 -2.70 -1.19 1.43
C ALA A 36 -1.91 -0.75 2.67
N LEU A 37 -0.59 -0.65 2.55
CA LEU A 37 0.29 -0.17 3.62
C LEU A 37 0.01 1.30 3.97
N ALA A 38 -0.19 2.16 2.96
CA ALA A 38 -0.58 3.54 3.15
C ALA A 38 -1.93 3.65 3.88
N ARG A 39 -2.93 2.86 3.47
CA ARG A 39 -4.22 2.75 4.18
C ARG A 39 -4.03 2.29 5.61
N MET A 40 -3.28 1.22 5.88
CA MET A 40 -2.99 0.72 7.23
C MET A 40 -2.38 1.81 8.13
N ILE A 41 -1.47 2.64 7.58
CA ILE A 41 -0.87 3.78 8.30
C ILE A 41 -1.95 4.79 8.67
N LEU A 42 -2.74 5.27 7.70
CA LEU A 42 -3.75 6.30 7.88
C LEU A 42 -4.94 5.83 8.74
N GLU A 43 -5.36 4.58 8.54
CA GLU A 43 -6.53 4.01 9.18
C GLU A 43 -6.29 3.66 10.65
N GLY A 44 -5.12 3.09 10.96
CA GLY A 44 -4.71 2.84 12.35
C GLY A 44 -4.19 4.08 13.09
N GLY A 45 -4.23 5.26 12.47
CA GLY A 45 -3.79 6.52 13.07
C GLY A 45 -4.80 7.15 14.04
N ILE A 46 -4.38 8.20 14.76
CA ILE A 46 -5.24 8.93 15.69
C ILE A 46 -6.27 9.76 14.91
N LYS A 47 -7.54 9.35 14.98
CA LYS A 47 -8.66 9.98 14.26
C LYS A 47 -9.06 11.35 14.80
N SER A 48 -8.91 11.59 16.10
CA SER A 48 -9.26 12.89 16.69
C SER A 48 -8.29 13.97 16.20
N PRO A 49 -8.79 15.17 15.79
CA PRO A 49 -7.94 16.25 15.31
C PRO A 49 -6.91 16.70 16.37
N VAL A 50 -5.71 17.13 15.94
CA VAL A 50 -4.67 17.65 16.84
C VAL A 50 -5.11 18.90 17.61
N THR A 51 -6.09 19.64 17.08
CA THR A 51 -6.70 20.81 17.74
C THR A 51 -7.62 20.47 18.90
N SER A 52 -8.01 19.20 19.05
CA SER A 52 -8.80 18.74 20.20
C SER A 52 -7.89 18.31 21.36
N ALA A 53 -8.33 18.54 22.61
CA ALA A 53 -7.57 18.10 23.79
C ALA A 53 -7.25 16.59 23.77
N ARG A 54 -8.22 15.77 23.33
CA ARG A 54 -8.04 14.31 23.17
C ARG A 54 -7.00 13.98 22.10
N GLY A 55 -7.09 14.59 20.92
CA GLY A 55 -6.20 14.32 19.80
C GLY A 55 -4.77 14.79 20.04
N LEU A 56 -4.58 15.95 20.68
CA LEU A 56 -3.28 16.43 21.12
C LEU A 56 -2.66 15.49 22.15
N ARG A 57 -3.40 15.17 23.22
CA ARG A 57 -2.90 14.29 24.29
C ARG A 57 -2.49 12.92 23.76
N ALA A 58 -3.26 12.32 22.85
CA ALA A 58 -2.94 11.04 22.24
C ALA A 58 -1.62 11.09 21.44
N ARG A 59 -1.38 12.16 20.68
CA ARG A 59 -0.14 12.35 19.91
C ARG A 59 1.06 12.57 20.81
N LEU A 60 0.91 13.44 21.82
CA LEU A 60 1.96 13.65 22.81
C LEU A 60 2.29 12.34 23.53
N ASN A 61 1.30 11.54 23.95
CA ASN A 61 1.57 10.23 24.54
C ASN A 61 2.33 9.30 23.58
N TYR A 62 1.99 9.29 22.28
CA TYR A 62 2.70 8.51 21.27
C TYR A 62 4.16 8.95 21.10
N LEU A 63 4.40 10.26 21.22
CA LEU A 63 5.70 10.92 21.09
C LEU A 63 6.50 10.95 22.40
N ASN A 64 5.96 10.42 23.51
CA ASN A 64 6.62 10.41 24.81
C ASN A 64 7.65 9.27 24.91
N SER A 65 8.69 9.35 24.08
CA SER A 65 9.82 8.42 24.02
C SER A 65 11.01 9.14 23.38
N ASP A 66 12.22 8.60 23.47
CA ASP A 66 13.40 9.23 22.86
C ASP A 66 13.25 9.41 21.34
N ALA A 67 12.71 8.40 20.65
CA ALA A 67 12.38 8.48 19.23
C ALA A 67 11.28 9.52 18.95
N GLY A 68 10.31 9.69 19.85
CA GLY A 68 9.27 10.72 19.71
C GLY A 68 9.78 12.13 19.94
N HIS A 69 10.69 12.32 20.90
CA HIS A 69 11.40 13.58 21.08
C HIS A 69 12.28 13.91 19.87
N GLN A 70 12.91 12.91 19.24
CA GLN A 70 13.65 13.11 17.99
C GLN A 70 12.71 13.49 16.85
N ALA A 71 11.58 12.80 16.68
CA ALA A 71 10.60 13.12 15.65
C ALA A 71 10.04 14.54 15.78
N LEU A 72 9.85 15.03 17.01
CA LEU A 72 9.48 16.42 17.28
C LEU A 72 10.57 17.40 16.81
N ARG A 73 11.84 17.10 17.06
CA ARG A 73 12.98 17.91 16.57
C ARG A 73 13.07 17.90 15.04
N ASP A 74 12.91 16.74 14.43
CA ASP A 74 12.97 16.57 12.97
C ASP A 74 11.83 17.31 12.27
N ALA A 75 10.64 17.35 12.90
CA ALA A 75 9.52 18.17 12.45
C ALA A 75 9.72 19.68 12.71
N GLY A 76 10.81 20.11 13.36
CA GLY A 76 11.13 21.52 13.57
C GLY A 76 10.59 22.12 14.86
N VAL A 77 10.16 21.32 15.84
CA VAL A 77 9.75 21.83 17.16
C VAL A 77 11.00 22.30 17.93
N THR A 78 11.16 23.62 18.05
CA THR A 78 12.34 24.29 18.65
C THR A 78 12.04 24.95 20.01
N VAL A 79 10.92 24.61 20.64
CA VAL A 79 10.54 25.22 21.93
C VAL A 79 11.50 24.87 23.06
N ARG A 80 11.54 25.73 24.09
CA ARG A 80 12.35 25.48 25.29
C ARG A 80 11.95 24.15 25.96
N PRO A 81 12.89 23.38 26.55
CA PRO A 81 12.58 22.10 27.19
C PRO A 81 11.46 22.17 28.23
N ARG A 82 11.36 23.28 28.98
CA ARG A 82 10.29 23.52 29.95
C ARG A 82 8.90 23.59 29.28
N ALA A 83 8.78 24.26 28.14
CA ALA A 83 7.52 24.36 27.41
C ALA A 83 7.10 22.97 26.89
N LEU A 84 8.05 22.21 26.34
CA LEU A 84 7.80 20.85 25.90
C LEU A 84 7.34 19.94 27.05
N LYS A 85 8.02 20.01 28.21
CA LYS A 85 7.61 19.30 29.44
C LYS A 85 6.19 19.67 29.87
N ASN A 86 5.81 20.93 29.79
CA ASN A 86 4.45 21.38 30.12
C ASN A 86 3.40 20.86 29.14
N TRP A 87 3.74 20.72 27.85
CA TRP A 87 2.85 20.11 26.87
C TRP A 87 2.58 18.64 27.21
N PHE A 88 3.62 17.85 27.47
CA PHE A 88 3.47 16.45 27.90
C PHE A 88 2.70 16.31 29.21
N ALA A 89 2.88 17.25 30.15
CA ALA A 89 2.12 17.29 31.39
C ALA A 89 0.66 17.74 31.21
N GLY A 90 0.29 18.28 30.04
CA GLY A 90 -1.03 18.85 29.78
C GLY A 90 -1.30 20.18 30.51
N THR A 91 -0.27 20.84 31.04
CA THR A 91 -0.40 22.10 31.78
C THR A 91 -0.29 23.33 30.87
N GLN A 92 0.15 23.15 29.63
CA GLN A 92 0.24 24.20 28.63
C GLN A 92 -0.21 23.67 27.26
N HIS A 93 -0.93 24.51 26.52
CA HIS A 93 -1.34 24.21 25.14
C HIS A 93 -0.33 24.77 24.12
N PRO A 94 0.05 24.02 23.09
CA PRO A 94 0.83 24.55 21.96
C PRO A 94 0.04 25.60 21.17
N ASN A 95 0.73 26.53 20.52
CA ASN A 95 0.10 27.44 19.55
C ASN A 95 -0.21 26.69 18.23
N PRO A 96 -1.01 27.26 17.30
CA PRO A 96 -1.40 26.58 16.06
C PRO A 96 -0.23 26.03 15.23
N ALA A 97 0.84 26.81 15.07
CA ALA A 97 2.03 26.37 14.34
C ALA A 97 2.66 25.12 14.99
N ASN A 98 2.80 25.10 16.32
CA ASN A 98 3.35 23.93 17.00
C ASN A 98 2.39 22.73 17.00
N LEU A 99 1.07 22.92 16.91
CA LEU A 99 0.13 21.80 16.75
C LEU A 99 0.36 21.06 15.44
N GLU A 100 0.56 21.80 14.34
CA GLU A 100 0.86 21.23 13.02
C GLU A 100 2.19 20.46 13.04
N LEU A 101 3.23 21.01 13.69
CA LEU A 101 4.51 20.31 13.85
C LEU A 101 4.38 19.04 14.71
N VAL A 102 3.55 19.05 15.76
CA VAL A 102 3.26 17.86 16.58
C VAL A 102 2.52 16.80 15.76
N ASP A 103 1.55 17.19 14.92
CA ASP A 103 0.84 16.26 14.04
C ASP A 103 1.79 15.66 12.98
N THR A 104 2.66 16.49 12.39
CA THR A 104 3.70 16.07 11.46
C THR A 104 4.67 15.07 12.10
N ALA A 105 5.19 15.39 13.29
CA ALA A 105 6.07 14.50 14.05
C ALA A 105 5.40 13.14 14.35
N TYR A 106 4.11 13.18 14.71
CA TYR A 106 3.33 11.98 14.95
C TYR A 106 3.22 11.10 13.70
N TRP A 107 2.79 11.66 12.56
CA TRP A 107 2.64 10.91 11.33
C TRP A 107 3.97 10.36 10.81
N ASN A 108 5.04 11.16 10.86
CA ASN A 108 6.38 10.73 10.46
C ASN A 108 6.86 9.53 11.30
N LEU A 109 6.76 9.62 12.62
CA LEU A 109 7.18 8.53 13.50
C LEU A 109 6.30 7.28 13.32
N ARG A 110 4.99 7.46 13.13
CA ARG A 110 4.07 6.36 12.87
C ARG A 110 4.43 5.63 11.58
N THR A 111 4.59 6.37 10.49
CA THR A 111 5.01 5.82 9.19
C THR A 111 6.30 5.03 9.35
N GLN A 112 7.33 5.61 9.98
CA GLN A 112 8.60 4.92 10.22
C GLN A 112 8.42 3.63 11.05
N ARG A 113 7.60 3.65 12.10
CA ARG A 113 7.34 2.47 12.94
C ARG A 113 6.61 1.36 12.20
N VAL A 114 5.66 1.71 11.34
CA VAL A 114 4.95 0.73 10.50
C VAL A 114 5.90 0.15 9.45
N LEU A 115 6.65 0.99 8.75
CA LEU A 115 7.63 0.55 7.75
C LEU A 115 8.74 -0.33 8.32
N ARG A 116 9.16 -0.09 9.57
CA ARG A 116 10.16 -0.93 10.26
C ARG A 116 9.59 -2.21 10.86
N ASN A 117 8.28 -2.44 10.75
CA ASN A 117 7.62 -3.62 11.29
C ASN A 117 6.82 -4.35 10.20
N PRO A 118 7.49 -5.01 9.25
CA PRO A 118 6.82 -5.76 8.18
C PRO A 118 5.91 -6.86 8.74
N GLY A 119 6.21 -7.40 9.93
CA GLY A 119 5.37 -8.40 10.58
C GLY A 119 3.94 -7.93 10.86
N ALA A 120 3.74 -6.65 11.19
CA ALA A 120 2.40 -6.09 11.37
C ALA A 120 1.64 -6.01 10.04
N PHE A 121 2.33 -5.68 8.95
CA PHE A 121 1.73 -5.65 7.62
C PHE A 121 1.41 -7.05 7.10
N LYS A 122 2.30 -8.03 7.33
CA LYS A 122 2.03 -9.46 7.11
C LYS A 122 0.78 -9.91 7.85
N GLN A 123 0.65 -9.61 9.14
CA GLN A 123 -0.54 -9.96 9.93
C GLN A 123 -1.81 -9.32 9.39
N HIS A 124 -1.73 -8.06 8.94
CA HIS A 124 -2.84 -7.33 8.36
C HIS A 124 -3.34 -8.01 7.07
N LEU A 125 -2.44 -8.33 6.14
CA LEU A 125 -2.77 -9.03 4.89
C LEU A 125 -3.25 -10.48 5.11
N ASN A 126 -2.68 -11.20 6.08
CA ASN A 126 -3.16 -12.53 6.42
C ASN A 126 -4.56 -12.52 7.04
N ASN A 127 -4.98 -11.40 7.64
CA ASN A 127 -6.30 -11.19 8.22
C ASN A 127 -6.73 -12.35 9.13
N GLN A 128 -5.88 -12.70 10.10
CA GLN A 128 -6.08 -13.85 11.01
C GLN A 128 -6.31 -15.18 10.29
N GLY A 129 -5.69 -15.37 9.12
CA GLY A 129 -5.83 -16.58 8.29
C GLY A 129 -7.04 -16.57 7.37
N ARG A 130 -7.90 -15.53 7.41
CA ARG A 130 -9.01 -15.38 6.44
C ARG A 130 -8.50 -15.05 5.04
N GLY A 131 -7.30 -14.46 4.94
CA GLY A 131 -6.75 -13.94 3.70
C GLY A 131 -7.27 -12.54 3.37
N THR A 132 -6.72 -11.99 2.30
CA THR A 132 -7.09 -10.68 1.78
C THR A 132 -7.80 -10.86 0.43
N PRO A 133 -8.96 -10.21 0.22
CA PRO A 133 -9.59 -10.17 -1.08
C PRO A 133 -8.68 -9.46 -2.09
N VAL A 134 -8.58 -9.99 -3.30
CA VAL A 134 -7.82 -9.38 -4.40
C VAL A 134 -8.78 -9.07 -5.53
N GLU A 135 -8.83 -7.79 -5.92
CA GLU A 135 -9.56 -7.30 -7.09
C GLU A 135 -8.57 -7.11 -8.24
N ILE A 136 -8.92 -7.58 -9.43
CA ILE A 136 -8.03 -7.64 -10.58
C ILE A 136 -8.74 -7.02 -11.78
N HIS A 137 -8.18 -5.92 -12.29
CA HIS A 137 -8.68 -5.27 -13.49
C HIS A 137 -7.84 -5.72 -14.68
N PRO A 138 -8.46 -6.15 -15.78
CA PRO A 138 -7.71 -6.53 -16.97
C PRO A 138 -6.97 -5.33 -17.55
N ILE A 139 -6.14 -5.55 -18.56
CA ILE A 139 -5.53 -4.44 -19.30
C ILE A 139 -6.58 -3.45 -19.82
N ASN A 140 -6.23 -2.17 -19.80
CA ASN A 140 -6.94 -1.13 -20.53
C ASN A 140 -6.75 -1.34 -22.04
N GLN A 141 -7.86 -1.45 -22.77
CA GLN A 141 -7.87 -1.76 -24.21
C GLN A 141 -8.17 -0.55 -25.11
N ASP A 142 -8.29 0.66 -24.56
CA ASP A 142 -8.64 1.86 -25.34
C ASP A 142 -7.63 2.15 -26.45
N LEU A 143 -6.35 1.90 -26.18
CA LEU A 143 -5.25 2.12 -27.14
C LEU A 143 -4.85 0.86 -27.92
N VAL A 144 -5.56 -0.26 -27.69
CA VAL A 144 -5.41 -1.49 -28.48
C VAL A 144 -6.11 -1.31 -29.81
N ASP A 145 -5.45 -1.75 -30.88
CA ASP A 145 -6.00 -1.73 -32.24
C ASP A 145 -7.34 -2.47 -32.28
N GLU A 146 -8.35 -1.87 -32.91
CA GLU A 146 -9.76 -2.29 -32.78
C GLU A 146 -9.99 -3.79 -33.06
N HIS A 147 -9.36 -4.32 -34.12
CA HIS A 147 -9.48 -5.73 -34.52
C HIS A 147 -8.85 -6.73 -33.53
N ALA A 148 -8.00 -6.26 -32.62
CA ALA A 148 -7.28 -7.06 -31.63
C ALA A 148 -7.86 -6.90 -30.21
N ARG A 149 -8.86 -6.02 -30.02
CA ARG A 149 -9.54 -5.89 -28.74
C ARG A 149 -10.28 -7.17 -28.39
N ARG A 150 -10.22 -7.55 -27.12
CA ARG A 150 -10.86 -8.73 -26.54
C ARG A 150 -12.13 -8.30 -25.79
N PRO A 151 -13.35 -8.51 -26.33
CA PRO A 151 -14.58 -8.06 -25.70
C PRO A 151 -14.81 -8.66 -24.31
N ASN A 152 -14.30 -9.86 -24.05
CA ASN A 152 -14.39 -10.51 -22.74
C ASN A 152 -13.48 -9.91 -21.66
N LEU A 153 -12.57 -9.01 -22.05
CA LEU A 153 -11.68 -8.26 -21.15
C LEU A 153 -12.04 -6.76 -21.09
N MET A 154 -13.28 -6.41 -21.42
CA MET A 154 -13.80 -5.04 -21.34
C MET A 154 -14.96 -4.98 -20.35
N GLY A 155 -15.20 -3.82 -19.75
CA GLY A 155 -16.30 -3.58 -18.81
C GLY A 155 -16.16 -4.32 -17.47
N ASP A 156 -17.13 -4.08 -16.58
CA ASP A 156 -17.09 -4.55 -15.19
C ASP A 156 -17.09 -6.08 -15.08
N GLN A 157 -17.70 -6.80 -16.03
CA GLN A 157 -17.70 -8.27 -16.04
C GLN A 157 -16.31 -8.91 -16.20
N ALA A 158 -15.34 -8.14 -16.69
CA ALA A 158 -13.97 -8.58 -16.84
C ALA A 158 -13.13 -8.38 -15.57
N ILE A 159 -13.64 -7.64 -14.59
CA ILE A 159 -13.00 -7.51 -13.28
C ILE A 159 -13.15 -8.85 -12.55
N ARG A 160 -12.04 -9.35 -12.01
CA ARG A 160 -12.04 -10.57 -11.20
C ARG A 160 -11.88 -10.21 -9.73
N THR A 161 -12.56 -10.95 -8.88
CA THR A 161 -12.38 -10.87 -7.44
C THR A 161 -12.05 -12.25 -6.92
N LEU A 162 -10.87 -12.39 -6.32
CA LEU A 162 -10.52 -13.53 -5.49
C LEU A 162 -10.89 -13.17 -4.05
N PRO A 163 -11.92 -13.79 -3.46
CA PRO A 163 -12.48 -13.32 -2.19
C PRO A 163 -11.53 -13.52 -1.00
N ALA A 164 -10.56 -14.42 -1.10
CA ALA A 164 -9.64 -14.73 -0.01
C ALA A 164 -8.35 -15.37 -0.51
N VAL A 165 -7.37 -14.54 -0.92
CA VAL A 165 -6.02 -15.02 -1.22
C VAL A 165 -5.28 -15.27 0.10
N ARG A 166 -4.67 -16.45 0.24
CA ARG A 166 -4.06 -16.95 1.48
C ARG A 166 -2.65 -17.49 1.22
N TYR A 167 -1.88 -17.66 2.30
CA TYR A 167 -0.56 -18.32 2.34
C TYR A 167 0.59 -17.60 1.60
N ILE A 168 0.30 -16.68 0.68
CA ILE A 168 1.31 -15.97 -0.12
C ILE A 168 1.79 -14.64 0.50
N TRP A 169 1.07 -14.09 1.50
CA TRP A 169 1.31 -12.71 1.94
C TRP A 169 2.65 -12.48 2.62
N ASP A 170 3.14 -13.45 3.38
CA ASP A 170 4.42 -13.32 4.06
C ASP A 170 5.57 -13.22 3.05
N GLU A 171 5.52 -14.07 2.03
CA GLU A 171 6.49 -14.10 0.93
C GLU A 171 6.36 -12.87 0.04
N ALA A 172 5.14 -12.40 -0.24
CA ALA A 172 4.88 -11.19 -1.01
C ALA A 172 5.46 -9.94 -0.31
N VAL A 173 5.33 -9.86 1.01
CA VAL A 173 5.91 -8.74 1.78
C VAL A 173 7.44 -8.79 1.75
N ASP A 174 8.03 -9.97 1.89
CA ASP A 174 9.49 -10.12 1.83
C ASP A 174 10.04 -9.80 0.43
N ALA A 175 9.36 -10.24 -0.63
CA ALA A 175 9.72 -9.91 -2.01
C ALA A 175 9.63 -8.39 -2.27
N ARG A 176 8.54 -7.75 -1.82
CA ARG A 176 8.40 -6.29 -1.91
C ARG A 176 9.53 -5.55 -1.19
N ASP A 177 9.80 -5.91 0.07
CA ASP A 177 10.77 -5.19 0.89
C ASP A 177 12.22 -5.39 0.42
N SER A 178 12.51 -6.50 -0.26
CA SER A 178 13.80 -6.75 -0.90
C SER A 178 13.91 -6.19 -2.33
N GLY A 179 12.81 -5.70 -2.90
CA GLY A 179 12.76 -5.25 -4.30
C GLY A 179 12.84 -6.39 -5.31
N ASP A 180 12.46 -7.61 -4.92
CA ASP A 180 12.45 -8.79 -5.78
C ASP A 180 11.21 -8.80 -6.68
N GLU A 181 11.30 -8.04 -7.78
CA GLU A 181 10.24 -7.98 -8.79
C GLU A 181 9.96 -9.35 -9.44
N GLY A 182 10.98 -10.20 -9.56
CA GLY A 182 10.83 -11.55 -10.13
C GLY A 182 9.97 -12.42 -9.23
N LYS A 183 10.23 -12.37 -7.92
CA LYS A 183 9.43 -13.12 -6.95
C LYS A 183 7.99 -12.61 -6.83
N LEU A 184 7.77 -11.30 -6.95
CA LEU A 184 6.41 -10.75 -7.03
C LEU A 184 5.67 -11.23 -8.27
N GLU A 185 6.37 -11.46 -9.39
CA GLU A 185 5.77 -12.03 -10.60
C GLU A 185 5.41 -13.51 -10.41
N GLU A 186 6.27 -14.32 -9.79
CA GLU A 186 5.94 -15.72 -9.44
C GLU A 186 4.69 -15.80 -8.54
N ILE A 187 4.63 -14.96 -7.51
CA ILE A 187 3.47 -14.89 -6.60
C ILE A 187 2.22 -14.43 -7.36
N TRP A 188 2.36 -13.50 -8.30
CA TRP A 188 1.25 -13.09 -9.14
C TRP A 188 0.73 -14.24 -10.01
N ASP A 189 1.64 -15.00 -10.64
CA ASP A 189 1.28 -16.18 -11.43
C ASP A 189 0.52 -17.21 -10.58
N ASP A 190 0.95 -17.44 -9.33
CA ASP A 190 0.24 -18.30 -8.37
C ASP A 190 -1.17 -17.77 -8.07
N ILE A 191 -1.32 -16.46 -7.80
CA ILE A 191 -2.62 -15.83 -7.55
C ILE A 191 -3.57 -16.01 -8.73
N ILE A 192 -3.14 -15.68 -9.95
CA ILE A 192 -4.03 -15.76 -11.12
C ILE A 192 -4.31 -17.19 -11.54
N SER A 193 -3.44 -18.16 -11.19
CA SER A 193 -3.69 -19.57 -11.48
C SER A 193 -4.97 -20.13 -10.83
N GLU A 194 -5.46 -19.48 -9.76
CA GLU A 194 -6.75 -19.80 -9.14
C GLU A 194 -7.97 -19.38 -9.99
N LEU A 195 -7.78 -18.59 -11.05
CA LEU A 195 -8.87 -18.19 -11.95
C LEU A 195 -9.22 -19.34 -12.93
N ASP A 196 -10.48 -19.78 -12.89
CA ASP A 196 -10.98 -20.96 -13.65
C ASP A 196 -10.75 -20.92 -15.17
N SER A 197 -10.76 -19.75 -15.81
CA SER A 197 -10.56 -19.64 -17.27
C SER A 197 -9.95 -18.30 -17.70
N ASP A 198 -9.16 -18.35 -18.77
CA ASP A 198 -8.42 -17.21 -19.31
C ASP A 198 -7.53 -16.51 -18.26
N TRP A 199 -7.02 -17.22 -17.25
CA TRP A 199 -6.13 -16.62 -16.23
C TRP A 199 -4.92 -15.92 -16.85
N GLY A 200 -4.39 -16.50 -17.93
CA GLY A 200 -3.31 -15.91 -18.71
C GLY A 200 -3.67 -14.50 -19.21
N ALA A 201 -4.95 -14.17 -19.42
CA ALA A 201 -5.39 -12.83 -19.78
C ALA A 201 -5.00 -11.75 -18.74
N TYR A 202 -4.69 -12.16 -17.51
CA TYR A 202 -4.36 -11.29 -16.37
C TYR A 202 -2.87 -11.33 -15.98
N THR A 203 -1.99 -11.89 -16.83
CA THR A 203 -0.53 -11.70 -16.65
C THR A 203 -0.17 -10.21 -16.71
N TYR A 204 -0.86 -9.45 -17.57
CA TYR A 204 -0.84 -8.00 -17.57
C TYR A 204 -2.20 -7.47 -17.09
N VAL A 205 -2.16 -6.38 -16.34
CA VAL A 205 -3.33 -5.78 -15.69
C VAL A 205 -3.19 -4.26 -15.70
N SER A 206 -4.31 -3.56 -15.61
CA SER A 206 -4.31 -2.11 -15.41
C SER A 206 -4.27 -1.73 -13.94
N TYR A 207 -4.86 -2.56 -13.08
CA TYR A 207 -4.98 -2.30 -11.65
C TYR A 207 -5.19 -3.58 -10.84
N VAL A 208 -4.66 -3.59 -9.61
CA VAL A 208 -4.89 -4.60 -8.59
C VAL A 208 -5.27 -3.89 -7.29
N GLY A 209 -6.35 -4.35 -6.66
CA GLY A 209 -6.82 -3.85 -5.37
C GLY A 209 -6.70 -4.91 -4.29
N LEU A 210 -6.26 -4.51 -3.09
CA LEU A 210 -6.27 -5.36 -1.90
C LEU A 210 -7.39 -4.92 -0.95
N GLY A 211 -8.22 -5.86 -0.50
CA GLY A 211 -9.31 -5.61 0.45
C GLY A 211 -8.90 -5.59 1.92
N ALA A 212 -7.59 -5.50 2.22
CA ALA A 212 -7.05 -5.41 3.57
C ALA A 212 -7.28 -4.03 4.18
#